data_AF-A0A2E3A844-F1
#
_entry.id   AF-A0A2E3A844-F1
#
_cell.length_a   1.000
_cell.length_b   1.000
_cell.length_c   1.000
_cell.angle_alpha   90.00
_cell.angle_beta   90.00
_cell.angle_gamma   90.00
#
_symmetry.space_group_name_H-M   'P 1'
#
loop_
_entity.id
_entity.type
_entity.pdbx_description
1 polymer ?
#
loop_
_entity_poly.entity_id
_entity_poly.type
_entity_poly.pdbx_seq_one_letter_code
_entity_poly.pdbx_strand_id
1 'polypeptide(L)'
;MSPITRALTTLTVLILFVATPLSSVMAQVRPPLPPGLKGKDLEKLRRQVNNNNDKRKQEYEKKKKEEEERYHVVQIGLTFEVVQKKNFGSVKKGAPKKYKAQVSSYKKERDEAKKAGEKFKGPKPPSTIFKILTRKGFKSQKEAKTYADNLRKKIDSKRKK
;
A
#
# COMPACT_ATOMS: atom_id res chain seq x y z
N MET A 1 -16.80 -49.62 7.13
CA MET A 1 -16.39 -48.20 7.21
C MET A 1 -15.84 -47.80 5.84
N SER A 2 -16.47 -46.83 5.17
CA SER A 2 -16.11 -46.48 3.80
C SER A 2 -14.81 -45.64 3.76
N PRO A 3 -13.97 -45.79 2.72
CA PRO A 3 -12.71 -45.05 2.59
C PRO A 3 -12.91 -43.53 2.53
N ILE A 4 -14.11 -43.10 2.13
CA ILE A 4 -14.55 -41.71 2.05
C ILE A 4 -14.60 -41.07 3.45
N THR A 5 -15.05 -41.81 4.48
CA THR A 5 -15.15 -41.28 5.85
C THR A 5 -13.77 -41.02 6.46
N ARG A 6 -12.75 -41.81 6.10
CA ARG A 6 -11.36 -41.61 6.56
C ARG A 6 -10.69 -40.39 5.91
N ALA A 7 -10.94 -40.15 4.62
CA ALA A 7 -10.39 -39.01 3.90
C ALA A 7 -10.95 -37.66 4.40
N LEU A 8 -12.23 -37.62 4.76
CA LEU A 8 -12.88 -36.44 5.34
C LEU A 8 -12.33 -36.09 6.73
N THR A 9 -12.05 -37.09 7.57
CA THR A 9 -11.44 -36.87 8.89
C THR A 9 -9.99 -36.39 8.82
N THR A 10 -9.22 -36.80 7.82
CA THR A 10 -7.84 -36.31 7.64
C THR A 10 -7.78 -34.87 7.13
N LEU A 11 -8.78 -34.44 6.33
CA LEU A 11 -8.84 -33.07 5.82
C LEU A 11 -9.19 -32.06 6.92
N THR A 12 -10.06 -32.43 7.87
CA THR A 12 -10.46 -31.54 8.97
C THR A 12 -9.34 -31.32 10.00
N VAL A 13 -8.49 -32.30 10.26
CA VAL A 13 -7.30 -32.11 11.12
C VAL A 13 -6.26 -31.19 10.46
N LEU A 14 -6.09 -31.28 9.14
CA LEU A 14 -5.17 -30.40 8.39
C LEU A 14 -5.64 -28.94 8.41
N ILE A 15 -6.95 -28.70 8.32
CA ILE A 15 -7.52 -27.34 8.37
C ILE A 15 -7.40 -26.75 9.79
N LEU A 16 -7.51 -27.56 10.84
CA LEU A 16 -7.33 -27.10 12.22
C LEU A 16 -5.87 -26.70 12.54
N PHE A 17 -4.89 -27.33 11.90
CA PHE A 17 -3.46 -27.02 12.09
C PHE A 17 -2.99 -25.77 11.32
N VAL A 18 -3.77 -25.29 10.33
CA VAL A 18 -3.47 -24.07 9.56
C VAL A 18 -4.16 -22.84 10.18
N ALA A 19 -5.10 -23.03 11.12
CA ALA A 19 -5.86 -21.96 11.76
C ALA A 19 -5.35 -21.56 13.16
N THR A 20 -4.20 -22.06 13.63
CA THR A 20 -3.56 -21.47 14.82
C THR A 20 -2.99 -20.10 14.46
N PRO A 21 -3.40 -19.02 15.16
CA PRO A 21 -2.91 -17.69 14.89
C PRO A 21 -1.39 -17.69 15.08
N LEU A 22 -0.67 -17.02 14.18
CA LEU A 22 0.57 -16.34 14.54
C LEU A 22 0.21 -15.30 15.60
N SER A 23 -0.04 -15.76 16.82
CA SER A 23 0.19 -15.01 18.03
C SER A 23 1.70 -14.80 18.04
N SER A 24 2.11 -13.79 17.29
CA SER A 24 3.32 -13.02 17.50
C SER A 24 3.21 -12.49 18.93
N VAL A 25 3.50 -13.38 19.89
CA VAL A 25 4.17 -13.02 21.10
C VAL A 25 5.47 -12.42 20.59
N MET A 26 5.44 -11.11 20.32
CA MET A 26 6.61 -10.28 20.44
C MET A 26 6.99 -10.34 21.93
N ALA A 27 7.49 -11.50 22.35
CA ALA A 27 8.40 -11.58 23.46
C ALA A 27 9.51 -10.66 23.00
N GLN A 28 9.45 -9.44 23.53
CA GLN A 28 10.49 -8.46 23.46
C GLN A 28 11.70 -9.19 24.07
N VAL A 29 12.47 -9.86 23.22
CA VAL A 29 13.66 -10.63 23.58
C VAL A 29 14.62 -9.59 24.13
N ARG A 30 14.51 -9.35 25.45
CA ARG A 30 15.53 -8.63 26.19
C ARG A 30 16.77 -9.50 26.04
N PRO A 31 17.85 -8.99 25.43
CA PRO A 31 19.07 -9.76 25.32
C PRO A 31 19.45 -10.25 26.73
N PRO A 32 19.81 -11.55 26.89
CA PRO A 32 20.21 -12.06 28.19
C PRO A 32 21.34 -11.19 28.74
N LEU A 33 21.23 -10.80 30.01
CA LEU A 33 22.26 -9.98 30.63
C LEU A 33 23.58 -10.77 30.66
N PRO A 34 24.71 -10.15 30.29
CA PRO A 34 26.00 -10.83 30.33
C PRO A 34 26.24 -11.42 31.74
N PRO A 35 26.55 -12.73 31.83
CA PRO A 35 26.79 -13.38 33.12
C PRO A 35 27.98 -12.73 33.81
N GLY A 36 27.79 -12.26 35.05
CA GLY A 36 28.85 -11.66 35.88
C GLY A 36 28.66 -10.18 36.22
N LEU A 37 27.80 -9.45 35.51
CA LEU A 37 27.46 -8.06 35.87
C LEU A 37 26.42 -8.04 37.00
N LYS A 38 26.75 -7.38 38.12
CA LYS A 38 25.87 -7.18 39.28
C LYS A 38 25.94 -5.73 39.76
N GLY A 39 24.93 -5.27 40.48
CA GLY A 39 24.92 -3.94 41.11
C GLY A 39 24.97 -2.77 40.11
N LYS A 40 25.77 -1.75 40.42
CA LYS A 40 25.81 -0.46 39.71
C LYS A 40 26.15 -0.58 38.22
N ASP A 41 26.98 -1.55 37.84
CA ASP A 41 27.39 -1.71 36.43
C ASP A 41 26.29 -2.36 35.58
N LEU A 42 25.47 -3.25 36.18
CA LEU A 42 24.26 -3.75 35.55
C LEU A 42 23.25 -2.61 35.30
N GLU A 43 23.15 -1.70 36.26
CA GLU A 43 22.24 -0.55 36.17
C GLU A 43 22.69 0.46 35.11
N LYS A 44 24.00 0.73 35.01
CA LYS A 44 24.59 1.52 33.91
C LYS A 44 24.31 0.88 32.55
N LEU A 45 24.52 -0.44 32.42
CA LEU A 45 24.24 -1.16 31.18
C LEU A 45 22.75 -1.09 30.79
N ARG A 46 21.84 -1.27 31.76
CA ARG A 46 20.38 -1.12 31.53
C ARG A 46 20.02 0.28 31.06
N ARG A 47 20.58 1.34 31.68
CA ARG A 47 20.36 2.73 31.27
C ARG A 47 20.90 2.98 29.86
N GLN A 48 22.09 2.46 29.52
CA GLN A 48 22.69 2.62 28.20
C GLN A 48 21.86 1.93 27.10
N VAL A 49 21.38 0.70 27.35
CA VAL A 49 20.52 -0.03 26.41
C VAL A 49 19.19 0.68 26.21
N ASN A 50 18.57 1.17 27.28
CA ASN A 50 17.31 1.93 27.19
C ASN A 50 17.50 3.23 26.39
N ASN A 51 18.54 4.02 26.69
CA ASN A 51 18.86 5.25 25.95
C ASN A 51 19.11 4.97 24.45
N ASN A 52 19.77 3.86 24.12
CA ASN A 52 19.98 3.47 22.72
C ASN A 52 18.68 3.05 22.04
N ASN A 53 17.80 2.33 22.73
CA ASN A 53 16.48 1.96 22.20
C ASN A 53 15.60 3.20 21.98
N ASP A 54 15.61 4.15 22.91
CA ASP A 54 14.86 5.40 22.79
C ASP A 54 15.35 6.23 21.60
N LYS A 55 16.67 6.35 21.41
CA LYS A 55 17.26 7.00 20.22
C LYS A 55 16.83 6.30 18.93
N ARG A 56 16.88 4.96 18.86
CA ARG A 56 16.43 4.20 17.67
C ARG A 56 14.95 4.40 17.40
N LYS A 57 14.12 4.47 18.44
CA LYS A 57 12.68 4.74 18.32
C LYS A 57 12.44 6.14 17.77
N GLN A 58 13.12 7.16 18.30
CA GLN A 58 13.03 8.53 17.80
C GLN A 58 13.46 8.66 16.33
N GLU A 59 14.57 8.02 15.93
CA GLU A 59 14.99 7.99 14.53
C GLU A 59 13.95 7.32 13.63
N TYR A 60 13.38 6.21 14.07
CA TYR A 60 12.34 5.51 13.32
C TYR A 60 11.10 6.38 13.14
N GLU A 61 10.63 7.03 14.20
CA GLU A 61 9.49 7.94 14.14
C GLU A 61 9.76 9.14 13.24
N LYS A 62 10.97 9.71 13.29
CA LYS A 62 11.39 10.79 12.39
C LYS A 62 11.36 10.34 10.93
N LYS A 63 11.97 9.20 10.61
CA LYS A 63 11.97 8.63 9.25
C LYS A 63 10.56 8.31 8.77
N LYS A 64 9.69 7.81 9.65
CA LYS A 64 8.29 7.52 9.33
C LYS A 64 7.53 8.79 8.99
N LYS A 65 7.66 9.86 9.78
CA LYS A 65 7.06 11.17 9.50
C LYS A 65 7.56 11.75 8.19
N GLU A 66 8.87 11.72 7.95
CA GLU A 66 9.47 12.16 6.68
C GLU A 66 8.94 11.36 5.48
N GLU A 67 8.64 10.07 5.65
CA GLU A 67 8.06 9.24 4.59
C GLU A 67 6.57 9.55 4.37
N GLU A 68 5.82 9.84 5.44
CA GLU A 68 4.40 10.20 5.38
C GLU A 68 4.15 11.53 4.67
N GLU A 69 5.11 12.44 4.71
CA GLU A 69 5.06 13.74 4.03
C GLU A 69 5.44 13.66 2.54
N ARG A 70 6.01 12.55 2.08
CA ARG A 70 6.41 12.41 0.67
C ARG A 70 5.20 12.41 -0.25
N TYR A 71 5.39 13.02 -1.41
CA TYR A 71 4.41 13.05 -2.47
C TYR A 71 4.48 11.79 -3.31
N HIS A 72 3.33 11.18 -3.56
CA HIS A 72 3.22 10.01 -4.42
C HIS A 72 2.26 10.29 -5.55
N VAL A 73 2.47 9.56 -6.65
CA VAL A 73 1.54 9.60 -7.78
C VAL A 73 0.64 8.38 -7.70
N VAL A 74 -0.66 8.63 -7.66
CA VAL A 74 -1.70 7.61 -7.61
C VAL A 74 -2.52 7.68 -8.88
N GLN A 75 -2.91 6.53 -9.41
CA GLN A 75 -3.81 6.39 -10.52
C GLN A 75 -5.22 6.12 -10.00
N ILE A 76 -6.19 6.93 -10.44
CA ILE A 76 -7.61 6.76 -10.15
C ILE A 76 -8.35 6.63 -11.49
N GLY A 77 -8.56 5.39 -11.93
CA GLY A 77 -9.05 5.14 -13.28
C GLY A 77 -8.09 5.72 -14.34
N LEU A 78 -8.59 6.68 -15.12
CA LEU A 78 -7.85 7.35 -16.20
C LEU A 78 -6.98 8.52 -15.74
N THR A 79 -7.14 9.00 -14.50
CA THR A 79 -6.43 10.19 -14.00
C THR A 79 -5.25 9.83 -13.11
N PHE A 80 -4.26 10.72 -13.10
CA PHE A 80 -3.11 10.67 -12.18
C PHE A 80 -3.22 11.82 -11.19
N GLU A 81 -3.17 11.52 -9.90
CA GLU A 81 -3.23 12.51 -8.83
C GLU A 81 -1.94 12.47 -8.00
N VAL A 82 -1.47 13.65 -7.58
CA VAL A 82 -0.31 13.79 -6.70
C VAL A 82 -0.82 13.97 -5.27
N VAL A 83 -0.46 13.04 -4.39
CA VAL A 83 -1.03 12.95 -3.04
C VAL A 83 0.09 12.62 -2.05
N GLN A 84 0.09 13.28 -0.88
CA GLN A 84 1.01 12.92 0.21
C GLN A 84 0.62 11.57 0.81
N LYS A 85 1.60 10.77 1.26
CA LYS A 85 1.35 9.43 1.81
C LYS A 85 0.36 9.44 2.97
N LYS A 86 0.42 10.44 3.86
CA LYS A 86 -0.58 10.63 4.94
C LYS A 86 -2.03 10.75 4.47
N ASN A 87 -2.25 11.22 3.24
CA ASN A 87 -3.58 11.43 2.65
C ASN A 87 -4.08 10.24 1.81
N PHE A 88 -3.35 9.12 1.76
CA PHE A 88 -3.77 7.96 0.96
C PHE A 88 -5.11 7.38 1.42
N GLY A 89 -5.37 7.35 2.73
CA GLY A 89 -6.62 6.83 3.27
C GLY A 89 -7.84 7.60 2.77
N SER A 90 -7.77 8.93 2.78
CA SER A 90 -8.88 9.79 2.32
C SER A 90 -9.09 9.68 0.80
N VAL A 91 -8.00 9.72 0.02
CA VAL A 91 -8.09 9.60 -1.44
C VAL A 91 -8.60 8.22 -1.87
N LYS A 92 -8.15 7.13 -1.22
CA LYS A 92 -8.61 5.77 -1.52
C LYS A 92 -10.11 5.61 -1.25
N LYS A 93 -10.66 6.24 -0.21
CA LYS A 93 -12.11 6.25 0.07
C LYS A 93 -12.91 7.00 -1.00
N GLY A 94 -12.37 8.09 -1.55
CA GLY A 94 -13.01 8.86 -2.62
C GLY A 94 -12.85 8.27 -4.03
N ALA A 95 -11.87 7.39 -4.23
CA ALA A 95 -11.53 6.83 -5.55
C ALA A 95 -12.68 6.09 -6.25
N PRO A 96 -13.52 5.26 -5.58
CA PRO A 96 -14.64 4.58 -6.22
C PRO A 96 -15.67 5.54 -6.83
N LYS A 97 -15.96 6.66 -6.16
CA LYS A 97 -16.91 7.67 -6.66
C LYS A 97 -16.37 8.33 -7.94
N LYS A 98 -15.09 8.74 -7.92
CA LYS A 98 -14.41 9.30 -9.10
C LYS A 98 -14.37 8.28 -10.25
N TYR A 99 -14.05 7.02 -9.96
CA TYR A 99 -13.99 5.96 -10.95
C TYR A 99 -15.36 5.66 -11.58
N LYS A 100 -16.42 5.56 -10.77
CA LYS A 100 -17.78 5.34 -11.27
C LYS A 100 -18.23 6.47 -12.20
N ALA A 101 -17.89 7.71 -11.88
CA ALA A 101 -18.15 8.86 -12.76
C ALA A 101 -17.43 8.69 -14.11
N GLN A 102 -16.13 8.35 -14.11
CA GLN A 102 -15.37 8.12 -15.34
C GLN A 102 -15.95 6.97 -16.20
N VAL A 103 -16.33 5.85 -15.57
CA VAL A 103 -16.97 4.73 -16.28
C VAL A 103 -18.32 5.15 -16.86
N SER A 104 -19.09 5.97 -16.15
CA SER A 104 -20.37 6.46 -16.65
C SER A 104 -20.20 7.39 -17.86
N SER A 105 -19.24 8.32 -17.83
CA SER A 105 -18.92 9.18 -18.97
C SER A 105 -18.46 8.37 -20.18
N TYR A 106 -17.55 7.42 -19.97
CA TYR A 106 -17.09 6.52 -21.03
C TYR A 106 -18.24 5.75 -21.71
N LYS A 107 -19.19 5.22 -20.92
CA LYS A 107 -20.34 4.50 -21.47
C LYS A 107 -21.24 5.44 -22.29
N LYS A 108 -21.55 6.63 -21.76
CA LYS A 108 -22.35 7.63 -22.47
C LYS A 108 -21.73 8.01 -23.81
N GLU A 109 -20.46 8.42 -23.81
CA GLU A 109 -19.75 8.81 -25.03
C GLU A 109 -19.67 7.66 -26.05
N ARG A 110 -19.50 6.41 -25.58
CA ARG A 110 -19.51 5.22 -26.43
C ARG A 110 -20.88 4.96 -27.05
N ASP A 111 -21.95 5.08 -26.26
CA ASP A 111 -23.31 4.84 -26.71
C ASP A 111 -23.78 5.96 -27.67
N GLU A 112 -23.37 7.21 -27.44
CA GLU A 112 -23.59 8.35 -28.34
C GLU A 112 -22.89 8.16 -29.67
N ALA A 113 -21.59 7.82 -29.67
CA ALA A 113 -20.86 7.51 -30.89
C ALA A 113 -21.50 6.34 -31.66
N LYS A 114 -21.95 5.29 -30.95
CA LYS A 114 -22.66 4.17 -31.56
C LYS A 114 -23.98 4.60 -32.22
N LYS A 115 -24.74 5.48 -31.59
CA LYS A 115 -26.00 6.04 -32.15
C LYS A 115 -25.73 6.91 -33.37
N ALA A 116 -24.64 7.67 -33.36
CA ALA A 116 -24.20 8.49 -34.49
C ALA A 116 -23.58 7.67 -35.64
N GLY A 117 -23.42 6.35 -35.48
CA GLY A 117 -22.73 5.51 -36.45
C GLY A 117 -21.21 5.72 -36.49
N GLU A 118 -20.65 6.44 -35.52
CA GLU A 118 -19.23 6.78 -35.44
C GLU A 118 -18.44 5.74 -34.63
N LYS A 119 -17.17 5.53 -35.03
CA LYS A 119 -16.24 4.70 -34.25
C LYS A 119 -15.82 5.46 -32.99
N PHE A 120 -16.25 4.97 -31.83
CA PHE A 120 -15.79 5.49 -30.55
C PHE A 120 -14.29 5.24 -30.32
N LYS A 121 -13.50 6.30 -30.17
CA LYS A 121 -12.04 6.26 -29.94
C LYS A 121 -11.62 6.60 -28.51
N GLY A 122 -12.56 6.78 -27.59
CA GLY A 122 -12.26 7.18 -26.22
C GLY A 122 -11.52 6.08 -25.42
N PRO A 123 -10.63 6.46 -24.50
CA PRO A 123 -9.83 5.50 -23.75
C PRO A 123 -10.69 4.71 -22.76
N LYS A 124 -10.58 3.38 -22.80
CA LYS A 124 -11.23 2.52 -21.82
C LYS A 124 -10.64 2.75 -20.41
N PRO A 125 -11.46 3.06 -19.39
CA PRO A 125 -11.01 3.12 -18.02
C PRO A 125 -10.40 1.78 -17.59
N PRO A 126 -9.29 1.77 -16.84
CA PRO A 126 -8.70 0.53 -16.34
C PRO A 126 -9.64 -0.14 -15.34
N SER A 127 -9.50 -1.45 -15.15
CA SER A 127 -10.27 -2.17 -14.12
C SER A 127 -9.88 -1.77 -12.69
N THR A 128 -8.67 -1.24 -12.51
CA THR A 128 -8.14 -0.84 -11.21
C THR A 128 -8.67 0.53 -10.79
N ILE A 129 -9.38 0.57 -9.66
CA ILE A 129 -9.96 1.81 -9.11
C ILE A 129 -8.89 2.74 -8.55
N PHE A 130 -7.89 2.19 -7.85
CA PHE A 130 -6.83 2.95 -7.19
C PHE A 130 -5.52 2.17 -7.24
N LYS A 131 -4.45 2.82 -7.74
CA LYS A 131 -3.11 2.22 -7.79
C LYS A 131 -2.06 3.26 -7.42
N ILE A 132 -1.13 2.91 -6.53
CA ILE A 132 0.02 3.76 -6.23
C ILE A 132 1.11 3.43 -7.24
N LEU A 133 1.67 4.44 -7.91
CA LEU A 133 2.67 4.25 -8.96
C LEU A 133 4.10 4.47 -8.48
N THR A 134 4.27 5.05 -7.29
CA THR A 134 5.57 5.40 -6.72
C THR A 134 5.84 4.62 -5.45
N ARG A 135 6.99 3.93 -5.39
CA ARG A 135 7.38 3.12 -4.22
C ARG A 135 7.90 3.97 -3.06
N LYS A 136 8.85 4.88 -3.32
CA LYS A 136 9.53 5.70 -2.29
C LYS A 136 8.95 7.11 -2.10
N GLY A 137 8.09 7.55 -3.01
CA GLY A 137 7.60 8.93 -3.06
C GLY A 137 8.68 9.95 -3.44
N PHE A 138 8.23 11.18 -3.69
CA PHE A 138 9.04 12.34 -4.03
C PHE A 138 9.11 13.30 -2.84
N LYS A 139 10.22 14.02 -2.73
CA LYS A 139 10.39 15.05 -1.69
C LYS A 139 9.60 16.31 -2.03
N SER A 140 9.48 16.64 -3.32
CA SER A 140 8.76 17.83 -3.79
C SER A 140 7.49 17.47 -4.57
N GLN A 141 6.47 18.31 -4.44
CA GLN A 141 5.25 18.18 -5.23
C GLN A 141 5.52 18.40 -6.73
N LYS A 142 6.49 19.26 -7.06
CA LYS A 142 6.88 19.59 -8.44
C LYS A 142 7.41 18.35 -9.16
N GLU A 143 8.32 17.59 -8.54
CA GLU A 143 8.82 16.33 -9.10
C GLU A 143 7.70 15.32 -9.33
N ALA A 144 6.81 15.17 -8.35
CA ALA A 144 5.67 14.26 -8.45
C ALA A 144 4.72 14.67 -9.59
N LYS A 145 4.47 15.97 -9.78
CA LYS A 145 3.66 16.50 -10.89
C LYS A 145 4.33 16.21 -12.23
N THR A 146 5.62 16.51 -12.38
CA THR A 146 6.37 16.20 -13.60
C THR A 146 6.31 14.70 -13.94
N TYR A 147 6.42 13.83 -12.92
CA TYR A 147 6.29 12.39 -13.12
C TYR A 147 4.87 11.99 -13.58
N ALA A 148 3.83 12.55 -12.96
CA ALA A 148 2.44 12.32 -13.35
C ALA A 148 2.16 12.79 -14.79
N ASP A 149 2.68 13.96 -15.19
CA ASP A 149 2.53 14.50 -16.54
C ASP A 149 3.24 13.63 -17.58
N ASN A 150 4.45 13.14 -17.27
CA ASN A 150 5.17 12.21 -18.13
C ASN A 150 4.43 10.88 -18.30
N LEU A 151 3.79 10.37 -17.23
CA LEU A 151 2.94 9.19 -17.31
C LEU A 151 1.72 9.41 -18.21
N ARG A 152 1.06 10.57 -18.06
CA ARG A 152 -0.06 10.95 -18.93
C ARG A 152 0.36 11.01 -20.39
N LYS A 153 1.45 11.72 -20.71
CA LYS A 153 2.02 11.80 -22.06
C LYS A 153 2.35 10.42 -22.64
N LYS A 154 2.93 9.52 -21.83
CA LYS A 154 3.30 8.16 -22.27
C LYS A 154 2.07 7.30 -22.58
N ILE A 155 0.98 7.50 -21.86
CA ILE A 155 -0.27 6.78 -22.11
C ILE A 155 -0.97 7.35 -23.34
N ASP A 156 -1.01 8.67 -23.47
CA ASP A 156 -1.62 9.34 -24.62
C ASP A 156 -0.86 9.04 -25.91
N SER A 157 0.48 8.97 -25.87
CA SER A 157 1.29 8.59 -27.04
C SER A 157 1.06 7.14 -27.47
N LYS A 158 0.86 6.21 -26.53
CA LYS A 158 0.48 4.82 -26.83
C LYS A 158 -0.93 4.68 -27.39
N ARG A 159 -1.81 5.65 -27.16
CA ARG A 159 -3.20 5.65 -27.65
C ARG A 159 -3.35 6.28 -29.04
N LYS A 160 -2.37 7.09 -29.47
CA LYS A 160 -2.34 7.71 -30.79
C LYS A 160 -1.74 6.82 -31.89
N LYS A 161 -1.04 5.74 -31.50
CA LYS A 161 -0.57 4.68 -32.39
C LYS A 161 -1.60 3.56 -32.43
#